data_AF-A0A7H4P2I1-F1
#
_entry.id   AF-A0A7H4P2I1-F1
#
_cell.length_a   1.000
_cell.length_b   1.000
_cell.length_c   1.000
_cell.angle_alpha   90.00
_cell.angle_beta   90.00
_cell.angle_gamma   90.00
#
_symmetry.space_group_name_H-M   'P 1'
#
loop_
_entity.id
_entity.type
_entity.pdbx_description
1 polymer ?
#
loop_
_entity_poly.entity_id
_entity_poly.type
_entity_poly.pdbx_seq_one_letter_code
_entity_poly.pdbx_strand_id
1 'polypeptide(L)'
;MMLANIASIEIPPLQSTYLDWLKAQSRTHLARYGVDYEALHDRQFLPRILLGEYFRDQFLGLVAEAREQGFHIRVNESCRVSDLQATTERGQTVGRGWAGRRSLRPRGDCHRPRLAR
;
A
#
# COMPACT_ATOMS: atom_id res chain seq x y z
N MET A 1 -22.61 -2.70 9.11
CA MET A 1 -21.23 -2.22 8.92
C MET A 1 -20.26 -3.36 9.19
N MET A 2 -19.21 -3.54 8.39
CA MET A 2 -18.26 -4.66 8.56
C MET A 2 -17.11 -4.25 9.49
N LEU A 3 -17.03 -4.86 10.67
CA LEU A 3 -15.97 -4.62 11.65
C LEU A 3 -14.70 -5.40 11.30
N ALA A 4 -13.55 -4.84 11.67
CA ALA A 4 -12.28 -5.53 11.68
C ALA A 4 -12.33 -6.66 12.71
N ASN A 5 -11.67 -7.77 12.39
CA ASN A 5 -11.49 -8.91 13.28
C ASN A 5 -10.12 -8.85 13.99
N ILE A 6 -9.54 -7.65 14.06
CA ILE A 6 -8.25 -7.38 14.69
C ILE A 6 -8.37 -6.03 15.40
N ALA A 7 -8.03 -6.00 16.68
CA ALA A 7 -8.01 -4.79 17.50
C ALA A 7 -6.65 -4.10 17.41
N SER A 8 -6.55 -2.86 17.89
CA SER A 8 -5.28 -2.10 17.83
C SER A 8 -4.14 -2.80 18.56
N ILE A 9 -4.38 -3.45 19.69
CA ILE A 9 -3.35 -4.16 20.47
C ILE A 9 -2.71 -5.33 19.71
N GLU A 10 -3.40 -5.89 18.73
CA GLU A 10 -2.92 -7.02 17.92
C GLU A 10 -2.08 -6.56 16.72
N ILE A 11 -2.10 -5.27 16.38
CA ILE A 11 -1.37 -4.70 15.25
C ILE A 11 -0.07 -4.09 15.76
N PRO A 12 1.11 -4.59 15.33
CA PRO A 12 2.38 -3.95 15.64
C PRO A 12 2.38 -2.49 15.15
N PRO A 13 3.01 -1.56 15.90
CA PRO A 13 3.17 -0.20 15.42
C PRO A 13 3.97 -0.20 14.11
N LEU A 14 3.48 0.57 13.13
CA LEU A 14 4.25 0.89 11.93
C LEU A 14 5.03 2.16 12.21
N GLN A 15 4.51 3.31 11.79
CA GLN A 15 5.05 4.62 12.21
C GLN A 15 4.40 5.11 13.52
N SER A 16 3.22 4.57 13.84
CA SER A 16 2.41 4.84 15.04
C SER A 16 1.54 3.61 15.32
N THR A 17 0.88 3.56 16.48
CA THR A 17 -0.13 2.53 16.74
C THR A 17 -1.44 2.87 16.04
N TYR A 18 -2.32 1.88 15.82
CA TYR A 18 -3.64 2.14 15.25
C TYR A 18 -4.49 3.03 16.16
N LEU A 19 -4.43 2.84 17.49
CA LEU A 19 -5.13 3.70 18.46
C LEU A 19 -4.64 5.16 18.41
N ASP A 20 -3.33 5.40 18.31
CA ASP A 20 -2.80 6.76 18.22
C ASP A 20 -3.24 7.44 16.92
N TRP A 21 -3.23 6.69 15.82
CA TRP A 21 -3.75 7.20 14.54
C TRP A 21 -5.25 7.54 14.63
N LEU A 22 -6.06 6.72 15.30
CA LEU A 22 -7.48 6.99 15.52
C LEU A 22 -7.70 8.27 16.34
N LYS A 23 -6.89 8.48 17.38
CA LYS A 23 -6.95 9.70 18.22
C LYS A 23 -6.51 10.96 17.48
N ALA A 24 -5.70 10.82 16.42
CA ALA A 24 -5.37 11.94 15.54
C ALA A 24 -6.52 12.33 14.58
N GLN A 25 -7.54 11.48 14.41
CA GLN A 25 -8.67 11.77 13.53
C GLN A 25 -9.67 12.71 14.19
N SER A 26 -10.36 13.50 13.36
CA SER A 26 -11.44 14.36 13.85
C SER A 26 -12.64 13.54 14.34
N ARG A 27 -13.29 14.03 15.40
CA ARG A 27 -14.53 13.43 15.94
C ARG A 27 -15.62 13.27 14.87
N THR A 28 -15.76 14.25 13.99
CA THR A 28 -16.74 14.21 12.88
C THR A 28 -16.41 13.15 11.84
N HIS A 29 -15.12 12.88 11.60
CA HIS A 29 -14.70 11.80 10.73
C HIS A 29 -15.05 10.43 11.32
N LEU A 30 -14.71 10.19 12.59
CA LEU A 30 -15.02 8.94 13.29
C LEU A 30 -16.53 8.70 13.44
N ALA A 31 -17.31 9.76 13.72
CA ALA A 31 -18.76 9.66 13.87
C ALA A 31 -19.47 9.19 12.58
N ARG A 32 -18.93 9.49 11.38
CA ARG A 32 -19.45 8.96 10.11
C ARG A 32 -19.41 7.44 10.03
N TYR A 33 -18.50 6.83 10.78
CA TYR A 33 -18.36 5.39 10.91
C TYR A 33 -18.94 4.86 12.23
N GLY A 34 -19.80 5.62 12.91
CA GLY A 34 -20.42 5.20 14.17
C GLY A 34 -19.43 4.97 15.32
N VAL A 35 -18.25 5.58 15.25
CA VAL A 35 -17.22 5.46 16.28
C VAL A 35 -17.33 6.62 17.26
N ASP A 36 -17.48 6.30 18.54
CA ASP A 36 -17.40 7.28 19.63
C ASP A 36 -15.94 7.51 20.00
N TYR A 37 -15.49 8.77 19.90
CA TYR A 37 -14.13 9.18 20.18
C TYR A 37 -13.76 8.97 21.66
N GLU A 38 -14.69 9.25 22.59
CA GLU A 38 -14.40 9.14 24.02
C GLU A 38 -14.27 7.69 24.49
N ALA A 39 -14.86 6.76 23.75
CA ALA A 39 -14.84 5.33 24.05
C ALA A 39 -13.66 4.59 23.39
N LEU A 40 -12.76 5.28 22.68
CA LEU A 40 -11.64 4.64 21.97
C LEU A 40 -10.67 3.96 22.93
N HIS A 41 -10.45 2.66 22.72
CA HIS A 41 -9.44 1.87 23.43
C HIS A 41 -8.81 0.80 22.53
N ASP A 42 -7.68 0.27 22.96
CA ASP A 42 -6.79 -0.61 22.19
C ASP A 42 -7.39 -2.00 21.86
N ARG A 43 -8.31 -2.50 22.68
CA ARG A 43 -9.05 -3.77 22.48
C ARG A 43 -10.33 -3.66 21.66
N GLN A 44 -10.68 -2.47 21.15
CA GLN A 44 -11.92 -2.26 20.42
C GLN A 44 -11.84 -2.79 18.98
N PHE A 45 -12.90 -3.45 18.52
CA PHE A 45 -13.06 -3.80 17.11
C PHE A 45 -13.76 -2.65 16.38
N LEU A 46 -13.06 -2.03 15.44
CA LEU A 46 -13.53 -0.86 14.68
C LEU A 46 -13.83 -1.22 13.22
N PRO A 47 -14.58 -0.38 12.48
CA PRO A 47 -14.86 -0.61 11.06
C PRO A 47 -13.62 -0.87 10.21
N ARG A 48 -13.69 -1.85 9.31
CA ARG A 48 -12.56 -2.22 8.42
C ARG A 48 -12.07 -1.07 7.53
N ILE A 49 -12.96 -0.12 7.21
CA ILE A 49 -12.60 1.05 6.41
C ILE A 49 -11.56 1.90 7.12
N LEU A 50 -11.73 2.16 8.42
CA LEU A 50 -10.75 2.90 9.24
C LEU A 50 -9.40 2.18 9.31
N LEU A 51 -9.43 0.85 9.40
CA LEU A 51 -8.21 0.05 9.34
C LEU A 51 -7.50 0.17 7.98
N GLY A 52 -8.26 0.24 6.88
CA GLY A 52 -7.72 0.48 5.55
C GLY A 52 -7.12 1.88 5.39
N GLU A 53 -7.77 2.91 5.95
CA GLU A 53 -7.25 4.27 5.99
C GLU A 53 -5.95 4.36 6.80
N TYR A 54 -5.91 3.73 7.99
CA TYR A 54 -4.69 3.61 8.79
C TYR A 54 -3.53 3.01 7.96
N PHE A 55 -3.70 1.83 7.37
CA PHE A 55 -2.63 1.21 6.60
C PHE A 55 -2.19 2.04 5.39
N ARG A 56 -3.12 2.77 4.76
CA ARG A 56 -2.80 3.68 3.66
C ARG A 56 -1.90 4.82 4.14
N ASP A 57 -2.24 5.45 5.25
CA ASP A 57 -1.45 6.57 5.80
C ASP A 57 -0.05 6.11 6.22
N GLN A 58 0.05 4.99 6.94
CA GLN A 58 1.35 4.42 7.33
C GLN A 58 2.19 4.04 6.11
N PHE A 59 1.58 3.48 5.06
CA PHE A 59 2.28 3.17 3.81
C PHE A 59 2.82 4.42 3.13
N LEU A 60 2.01 5.48 3.03
CA LEU A 60 2.43 6.74 2.40
C LEU A 60 3.55 7.41 3.18
N GLY A 61 3.49 7.40 4.52
CA GLY A 61 4.56 7.93 5.35
C GLY A 61 5.86 7.14 5.21
N LEU A 62 5.82 5.80 5.14
CA LEU A 62 7.00 4.97 4.87
C LEU A 62 7.61 5.25 3.48
N VAL A 63 6.76 5.44 2.47
CA VAL A 63 7.23 5.80 1.11
C VAL A 63 7.88 7.18 1.11
N ALA A 64 7.35 8.14 1.86
CA ALA A 64 7.95 9.46 2.00
C ALA A 64 9.32 9.39 2.68
N GLU A 65 9.41 8.72 3.82
CA GLU A 65 10.66 8.53 4.58
C GLU A 65 11.74 7.86 3.73
N ALA A 66 11.39 6.79 3.01
CA ALA A 66 12.36 6.11 2.15
C ALA A 66 12.82 7.01 0.98
N ARG A 67 11.95 7.85 0.43
CA ARG A 67 12.36 8.83 -0.58
C ARG A 67 13.32 9.87 -0.02
N GLU A 68 13.10 10.33 1.21
CA GLU A 68 14.02 11.24 1.92
C GLU A 68 15.40 10.61 2.16
N GLN A 69 15.43 9.29 2.41
CA GLN A 69 16.68 8.51 2.51
C GLN A 69 17.36 8.25 1.15
N GLY A 70 16.79 8.74 0.04
CA GLY A 70 17.35 8.61 -1.31
C GLY A 70 16.88 7.38 -2.09
N PHE A 71 15.92 6.61 -1.58
CA PHE A 71 15.34 5.49 -2.34
C PHE A 71 14.41 5.98 -3.46
N HIS A 72 14.60 5.45 -4.67
CA HIS A 72 13.71 5.71 -5.79
C HIS A 72 12.49 4.78 -5.76
N ILE A 73 11.36 5.28 -5.25
CA ILE A 73 10.12 4.49 -5.11
C ILE A 73 9.01 5.01 -6.03
N ARG A 74 8.48 4.11 -6.87
CA ARG A 74 7.29 4.34 -7.72
C ARG A 74 6.15 3.41 -7.31
N VAL A 75 5.06 3.98 -6.80
CA VAL A 75 3.83 3.26 -6.46
C VAL A 75 2.94 3.18 -7.70
N ASN A 76 2.45 1.99 -8.04
CA ASN A 76 1.52 1.78 -9.15
C ASN A 76 0.24 1.13 -8.62
N GLU A 77 -0.80 1.93 -8.40
CA GLU A 77 -2.12 1.45 -8.01
C GLU A 77 -2.83 0.76 -9.18
N SER A 78 -3.75 -0.16 -8.88
CA SER A 78 -4.53 -0.92 -9.88
C SER A 78 -3.69 -1.67 -10.92
N CYS A 79 -2.41 -1.93 -10.63
CA CYS A 79 -1.52 -2.68 -11.51
C CYS A 79 -1.51 -4.16 -11.11
N ARG A 80 -2.03 -5.02 -11.99
CA ARG A 80 -1.96 -6.47 -11.80
C ARG A 80 -0.60 -6.98 -12.25
N VAL A 81 0.20 -7.48 -11.31
CA VAL A 81 1.41 -8.26 -11.60
C VAL A 81 0.97 -9.62 -12.14
N SER A 82 1.36 -9.96 -13.37
CA SER A 82 1.01 -11.23 -14.00
C SER A 82 2.11 -12.28 -13.91
N ASP A 83 3.36 -11.85 -13.78
CA ASP A 83 4.51 -12.72 -13.80
C ASP A 83 5.71 -12.05 -13.12
N LEU A 84 6.64 -12.84 -12.60
CA LEU A 84 7.88 -12.41 -11.95
C LEU A 84 9.06 -13.18 -12.54
N GLN A 85 10.04 -12.46 -13.09
CA GLN A 85 11.28 -13.05 -13.56
C GLN A 85 12.43 -12.66 -12.64
N ALA A 86 13.09 -13.66 -12.05
CA ALA A 86 14.33 -13.45 -11.31
C ALA A 86 15.43 -13.03 -12.28
N THR A 87 16.16 -11.98 -11.94
CA THR A 87 17.33 -11.54 -12.71
C THR A 87 18.61 -11.94 -11.99
N THR A 88 19.71 -12.05 -12.73
CA THR A 88 21.03 -12.40 -12.16
C THR A 88 21.66 -11.27 -11.34
N GLU A 89 21.08 -10.06 -11.40
CA GLU A 89 21.48 -8.93 -10.57
C GLU A 89 20.77 -9.02 -9.22
N ARG A 90 21.54 -9.17 -8.13
CA ARG A 90 20.98 -9.32 -6.78
C ARG A 90 20.10 -8.12 -6.45
N GLY A 91 18.86 -8.40 -6.04
CA GLY A 91 17.90 -7.38 -5.61
C GLY A 91 16.98 -6.83 -6.70
N GLN A 92 17.06 -7.34 -7.94
CA GLN A 92 16.15 -6.95 -9.02
C GLN A 92 15.18 -8.07 -9.38
N THR A 93 13.89 -7.82 -9.14
CA THR A 93 12.79 -8.66 -9.62
C THR A 93 11.96 -7.83 -10.60
N VAL A 94 11.85 -8.28 -11.85
CA VAL A 94 11.01 -7.62 -12.84
C VAL A 94 9.63 -8.27 -12.83
N GLY A 95 8.61 -7.50 -12.46
CA GLY A 95 7.22 -7.88 -12.64
C GLY A 95 6.70 -7.43 -14.01
N ARG A 96 6.08 -8.32 -14.78
CA ARG A 96 5.29 -7.91 -15.96
C ARG A 96 3.87 -7.55 -15.50
N GLY A 97 3.38 -6.38 -15.89
CA GLY A 97 2.01 -5.96 -15.63
C GLY A 97 1.07 -6.38 -16.77
N TRP A 98 -0.12 -6.89 -16.45
CA TRP A 98 -1.17 -7.13 -17.45
C TRP A 98 -1.96 -5.83 -17.70
N ALA A 99 -1.65 -5.12 -18.78
CA ALA A 99 -2.51 -4.05 -19.27
C ALA A 99 -3.73 -4.69 -19.96
N GLY A 100 -4.86 -4.74 -19.27
CA GLY A 100 -6.11 -5.27 -19.82
C GLY A 100 -6.41 -4.67 -21.20
N ARG A 101 -6.81 -5.54 -22.15
CA ARG A 101 -7.06 -5.27 -23.57
C ARG A 101 -7.54 -3.84 -23.87
N ARG A 102 -6.64 -2.98 -24.34
CA ARG A 102 -6.96 -2.00 -25.39
C ARG A 102 -6.41 -2.56 -26.69
N SER A 103 -7.31 -3.04 -27.55
CA SER A 103 -7.02 -3.31 -28.96
C SER A 103 -6.31 -2.10 -29.55
N LEU A 104 -5.01 -2.21 -29.85
CA LEU A 104 -4.29 -1.41 -30.84
C LEU A 104 -3.04 -2.20 -31.23
N ARG A 105 -3.02 -2.57 -32.52
CA ARG A 105 -1.99 -3.22 -33.35
C ARG A 105 -0.53 -3.26 -32.84
N PRO A 106 0.25 -4.29 -33.24
CA PRO A 106 1.65 -4.43 -32.83
C PRO A 106 2.47 -3.27 -33.39
N ARG A 107 3.11 -2.49 -32.51
CA ARG A 107 4.23 -1.63 -32.90
C ARG A 107 5.52 -2.30 -32.48
N GLY A 108 6.27 -2.73 -33.50
CA GLY A 108 7.72 -2.54 -33.62
C GLY A 108 8.62 -3.28 -32.64
N ASP A 109 9.37 -4.24 -33.18
CA ASP A 109 10.56 -4.84 -32.57
C ASP A 109 11.45 -3.80 -31.89
N CYS A 110 11.67 -3.97 -30.58
CA CYS A 110 12.74 -3.27 -29.88
C CYS A 110 14.03 -4.07 -30.09
N HIS A 111 14.91 -3.51 -30.93
CA HIS A 111 16.19 -4.05 -31.38
C HIS A 111 17.05 -4.68 -30.26
N ARG A 112 17.52 -5.92 -30.50
CA ARG A 112 18.74 -6.50 -29.92
C ARG A 112 19.97 -5.66 -30.29
N PRO A 113 20.94 -5.44 -29.38
CA PRO A 113 22.34 -5.32 -29.78
C PRO A 113 22.94 -6.72 -29.96
N ARG A 114 23.53 -6.95 -31.13
CA ARG A 114 24.38 -8.11 -31.42
C ARG A 114 25.67 -7.97 -30.63
N LEU A 115 26.01 -8.96 -29.80
CA LEU A 115 27.39 -9.19 -29.37
C LEU A 115 28.17 -9.67 -30.61
N ALA A 116 29.06 -8.82 -31.11
CA ALA A 116 30.13 -9.23 -32.01
C ALA A 116 31.26 -9.86 -31.17
N ARG A 117 31.93 -10.81 -31.82
CA ARG A 117 32.98 -11.72 -31.31
C ARG A 117 34.13 -11.03 -30.60
#